data_AF-A0A7L2YJ60-F1
#
_entry.id   AF-A0A7L2YJ60-F1
#
_cell.length_a   1.000
_cell.length_b   1.000
_cell.length_c   1.000
_cell.angle_alpha   90.00
_cell.angle_beta   90.00
_cell.angle_gamma   90.00
#
_symmetry.space_group_name_H-M   'P 1'
#
loop_
_entity.id
_entity.type
_entity.pdbx_description
1 polymer ?
#
loop_
_entity_poly.entity_id
_entity_poly.type
_entity_poly.pdbx_seq_one_letter_code
_entity_poly.pdbx_strand_id
1 'polypeptide(L)'
;QVLDSKDVQVFKVTVNGQDAKFVFGEKHSFKGTPLEITFPFELRRGQEAIVEISFESSPKSSALQWFTPEQTSGKKHPFLFSQCQ
;
A
#
# COMPACT_ATOMS: atom_id res chain seq x y z
N GLN A 1 13.67 0.76 6.81
CA GLN A 1 12.41 0.23 7.38
C GLN A 1 11.75 -0.70 6.38
N VAL A 2 11.06 -1.75 6.83
CA VAL A 2 10.36 -2.70 5.95
C VAL A 2 8.87 -2.69 6.31
N LEU A 3 8.01 -2.65 5.30
CA LEU A 3 6.55 -2.70 5.43
C LEU A 3 5.98 -3.86 4.60
N ASP A 4 4.87 -4.45 5.06
CA ASP A 4 4.11 -5.42 4.26
C ASP A 4 3.38 -4.71 3.13
N SER A 5 3.39 -5.32 1.94
CA SER A 5 2.62 -4.82 0.80
C SER A 5 2.14 -5.98 -0.06
N LYS A 6 1.00 -5.82 -0.75
CA LYS A 6 0.48 -6.85 -1.64
C LYS A 6 -0.30 -6.22 -2.78
N ASP A 7 0.14 -6.49 -4.00
CA ASP A 7 -0.48 -6.04 -5.25
C ASP A 7 -0.80 -4.52 -5.23
N VAL A 8 0.19 -3.72 -4.80
CA VAL A 8 0.18 -2.26 -4.86
C VAL A 8 1.29 -1.75 -5.77
N GLN A 9 1.04 -0.63 -6.44
CA GLN A 9 2.07 0.15 -7.12
C GLN A 9 2.47 1.33 -6.22
N VAL A 10 3.76 1.46 -5.90
CA VAL A 10 4.28 2.61 -5.14
C VAL A 10 4.95 3.58 -6.11
N PHE A 11 4.56 4.84 -6.05
CA PHE A 11 5.08 5.90 -6.92
C PHE A 11 6.16 6.74 -6.25
N LYS A 12 5.98 7.02 -4.95
CA LYS A 12 6.87 7.88 -4.19
C LYS A 12 6.84 7.53 -2.71
N VAL A 13 7.98 7.67 -2.05
CA VAL A 13 8.08 7.65 -0.60
C VAL A 13 8.81 8.90 -0.13
N THR A 14 8.27 9.58 0.88
CA THR A 14 8.95 10.66 1.61
C THR A 14 9.08 10.29 3.08
N VAL A 15 10.14 10.80 3.73
CA VAL A 15 10.33 10.72 5.17
C VAL A 15 10.59 12.14 5.68
N ASN A 16 9.70 12.64 6.55
CA ASN A 16 9.70 14.02 7.03
C ASN A 16 9.78 15.05 5.87
N GLY A 17 9.03 14.81 4.80
CA GLY A 17 8.98 15.65 3.61
C GLY A 17 10.18 15.53 2.66
N GLN A 18 11.18 14.68 2.95
CA GLN A 18 12.32 14.43 2.06
C GLN A 18 12.15 13.13 1.28
N ASP A 19 12.55 13.13 0.01
CA ASP A 19 12.49 11.94 -0.84
C ASP A 19 13.34 10.80 -0.25
N ALA A 20 12.74 9.62 -0.17
CA ALA A 20 13.39 8.41 0.31
C ALA A 20 13.44 7.36 -0.81
N LYS A 21 14.55 6.61 -0.86
CA LYS A 21 14.67 5.49 -1.78
C LYS A 21 13.85 4.33 -1.24
N PHE A 22 13.21 3.58 -2.14
CA PHE A 22 12.50 2.37 -1.79
C PHE A 22 12.71 1.29 -2.85
N VAL A 23 12.63 0.03 -2.43
CA VAL A 23 12.67 -1.14 -3.30
C VAL A 23 11.67 -2.18 -2.83
N PHE A 24 11.19 -2.99 -3.75
CA PHE A 24 10.46 -4.20 -3.42
C PHE A 24 11.45 -5.36 -3.31
N GLY A 25 11.36 -6.13 -2.22
CA GLY A 25 12.11 -7.37 -2.07
C GLY A 25 11.44 -8.53 -2.82
N GLU A 26 11.74 -9.76 -2.41
CA GLU A 26 11.20 -10.95 -3.08
C GLU A 26 9.71 -11.16 -2.78
N LYS A 27 8.93 -11.43 -3.83
CA LYS A 27 7.49 -11.73 -3.71
C LYS A 27 7.32 -13.11 -3.07
N HIS A 28 6.55 -13.17 -2.00
CA HIS A 28 6.11 -14.40 -1.36
C HIS A 28 4.62 -14.63 -1.62
N SER A 29 4.25 -15.88 -1.91
CA SER A 29 2.92 -16.32 -2.36
C SER A 29 1.73 -15.54 -1.76
N PHE A 30 1.36 -15.84 -0.51
CA PHE A 30 0.20 -15.22 0.15
C PHE A 30 0.54 -13.95 0.92
N LYS A 31 1.82 -13.78 1.33
CA LYS A 31 2.31 -12.67 2.14
C LYS A 31 2.51 -11.38 1.34
N GLY A 32 2.58 -11.45 0.02
CA GLY A 32 2.86 -10.30 -0.83
C GLY A 32 4.36 -10.03 -0.95
N THR A 33 4.75 -8.76 -1.05
CA THR A 33 6.12 -8.34 -1.33
C THR A 33 6.55 -7.34 -0.26
N PRO A 34 7.71 -7.51 0.40
CA PRO A 34 8.19 -6.52 1.36
C PRO A 34 8.57 -5.22 0.63
N LEU A 35 8.13 -4.08 1.16
CA LEU A 35 8.53 -2.75 0.73
C LEU A 35 9.63 -2.24 1.66
N GLU A 36 10.85 -2.16 1.15
CA GLU A 36 12.01 -1.68 1.89
C GLU A 36 12.24 -0.19 1.60
N ILE A 37 12.25 0.62 2.64
CA ILE A 37 12.43 2.08 2.58
C ILE A 37 13.75 2.46 3.25
N THR A 38 14.63 3.10 2.50
CA THR A 38 15.89 3.66 2.99
C THR A 38 15.67 5.09 3.44
N PHE A 39 15.82 5.33 4.74
CA PHE A 39 15.66 6.66 5.30
C PHE A 39 16.86 7.53 4.91
N PRO A 40 16.64 8.81 4.56
CA PRO A 40 17.72 9.71 4.16
C PRO A 40 18.58 10.18 5.35
N PHE A 41 18.22 9.78 6.57
CA PHE A 41 18.91 10.10 7.82
C PHE A 41 18.77 8.95 8.83
N GLU A 42 19.62 8.95 9.86
CA GLU A 42 19.50 8.01 10.97
C GLU A 42 18.40 8.44 11.95
N LEU A 43 17.58 7.48 12.37
CA LEU A 43 16.62 7.68 13.45
C LEU A 43 17.23 7.30 14.79
N ARG A 44 17.08 8.18 15.78
CA ARG A 44 17.45 7.88 17.16
C ARG A 44 16.34 7.09 17.86
N ARG A 45 16.70 6.28 18.86
CA ARG A 45 15.71 5.57 19.68
C ARG A 45 14.75 6.57 20.33
N GLY A 46 13.44 6.32 20.17
CA GLY A 46 12.38 7.18 20.69
C GLY A 46 12.06 8.40 19.81
N GLN A 47 12.74 8.56 18.67
CA GLN A 47 12.41 9.58 17.69
C GLN A 47 11.32 9.07 16.73
N GLU A 48 10.34 9.91 16.46
CA GLU A 48 9.29 9.65 15.47
C GLU A 48 9.68 10.17 14.08
N ALA A 49 9.15 9.54 13.04
CA ALA A 49 9.23 10.01 11.67
C ALA A 49 7.89 9.82 10.99
N ILE A 50 7.54 10.79 10.13
CA ILE A 50 6.38 10.71 9.25
C ILE A 50 6.87 10.11 7.93
N VAL A 51 6.31 8.97 7.58
CA VAL A 51 6.56 8.31 6.29
C VAL A 51 5.30 8.44 5.45
N GLU A 52 5.40 9.13 4.32
CA GLU A 52 4.29 9.25 3.38
C GLU A 52 4.58 8.40 2.15
N ILE A 53 3.61 7.58 1.75
CA ILE A 53 3.73 6.66 0.63
C ILE A 53 2.61 6.97 -0.36
N SER A 54 2.98 7.40 -1.56
CA SER A 54 2.02 7.54 -2.66
C SER A 54 1.89 6.20 -3.37
N PHE A 55 0.71 5.59 -3.31
CA PHE A 55 0.46 4.26 -3.90
C PHE A 55 -0.92 4.15 -4.55
N GLU A 56 -1.07 3.13 -5.40
CA GLU A 56 -2.33 2.70 -5.98
C GLU A 56 -2.51 1.19 -5.74
N SER A 57 -3.73 0.77 -5.40
CA SER A 57 -4.07 -0.65 -5.26
C SER A 57 -4.37 -1.28 -6.61
N SER A 58 -3.93 -2.52 -6.82
CA SER A 58 -4.33 -3.30 -8.00
C SER A 58 -5.85 -3.55 -8.02
N PRO A 59 -6.49 -3.58 -9.22
CA PRO A 59 -7.86 -4.08 -9.38
C PRO A 59 -8.05 -5.53 -8.89
N LYS A 60 -6.95 -6.27 -8.71
CA LYS A 60 -6.93 -7.65 -8.19
C LYS A 60 -6.63 -7.72 -6.68
N SER A 61 -6.63 -6.59 -5.97
CA SER A 61 -6.35 -6.55 -4.53
C SER A 61 -7.23 -7.56 -3.79
N SER A 62 -6.60 -8.45 -3.02
CA SER A 62 -7.34 -9.43 -2.21
C SER A 62 -8.15 -8.79 -1.09
N ALA A 63 -7.85 -7.53 -0.74
CA ALA A 63 -8.57 -6.80 0.29
C ALA A 63 -9.83 -6.10 -0.23
N LEU A 64 -10.03 -6.03 -1.56
CA LEU A 64 -11.09 -5.24 -2.17
C LEU A 64 -12.01 -6.09 -3.03
N GLN A 65 -13.31 -5.82 -2.91
CA GLN A 65 -14.32 -6.35 -3.82
C GLN A 65 -15.05 -5.19 -4.50
N TRP A 66 -14.96 -5.17 -5.83
CA TRP A 66 -15.63 -4.22 -6.69
C TRP A 66 -16.91 -4.83 -7.25
N PHE A 67 -18.00 -4.06 -7.20
CA PHE A 67 -19.31 -4.45 -7.72
C PHE A 67 -19.71 -3.50 -8.85
N THR A 68 -20.09 -4.06 -10.00
CA THR A 68 -20.75 -3.29 -11.06
C THR A 68 -22.14 -2.85 -10.59
N PRO A 69 -22.76 -1.83 -11.21
CA PRO A 69 -24.12 -1.42 -10.89
C PRO A 69 -25.10 -2.59 -10.81
N GLU A 70 -25.05 -3.52 -11.77
CA GLU A 70 -25.94 -4.68 -11.89
C GLU A 70 -25.78 -5.69 -10.74
N GLN A 71 -24.64 -5.69 -10.05
CA GLN A 71 -24.39 -6.55 -8.89
C GLN A 71 -24.92 -5.93 -7.58
N THR A 72 -25.18 -4.62 -7.56
CA THR A 72 -25.77 -3.94 -6.40
C THR A 72 -27.28 -4.16 -6.31
N SER A 73 -27.89 -3.93 -5.15
CA SER A 73 -29.36 -3.99 -5.01
C SER A 73 -30.07 -2.90 -5.81
N GLY A 74 -29.45 -1.71 -5.94
CA GLY A 74 -30.04 -0.55 -6.61
C GLY A 74 -29.90 -0.54 -8.14
N LYS A 75 -29.02 -1.37 -8.71
CA LYS A 75 -28.80 -1.52 -10.17
C LYS A 75 -28.36 -0.25 -10.92
N LYS A 76 -28.00 0.83 -10.21
CA LYS A 76 -27.70 2.16 -10.80
C LYS A 76 -26.27 2.64 -10.61
N HIS A 77 -25.64 2.29 -9.50
CA HIS A 77 -24.31 2.80 -9.14
C HIS A 77 -23.40 1.64 -8.72
N PRO A 78 -22.09 1.71 -9.02
CA PRO A 78 -21.14 0.71 -8.56
C PRO A 78 -20.94 0.79 -7.04
N PHE A 79 -20.31 -0.24 -6.48
CA PHE A 79 -19.99 -0.28 -5.05
C PHE A 79 -18.60 -0.89 -4.82
N LEU A 80 -17.94 -0.46 -3.74
CA LEU A 80 -16.64 -0.98 -3.29
C LEU A 80 -16.75 -1.39 -1.83
N PHE A 81 -16.27 -2.59 -1.52
CA PHE A 81 -16.15 -3.11 -0.16
C PHE A 81 -14.72 -3.58 0.12
N SER A 82 -14.27 -3.44 1.38
CA SER A 82 -12.96 -3.91 1.82
C SER A 82 -13.05 -4.89 3.00
N GLN A 83 -12.20 -5.92 3.01
CA GLN A 83 -12.02 -6.86 4.13
C GLN A 83 -10.53 -7.18 4.34
N CYS A 84 -10.05 -7.04 5.58
CA CYS A 84 -8.61 -7.10 5.91
C CYS A 84 -8.25 -8.05 7.07
N GLN A 85 -9.20 -8.79 7.66
CA GLN A 85 -8.95 -9.71 8.79
C GLN A 85 -8.40 -11.07 8.32
#